data_AF-A0A1X1K740-F1
#
_entry.id   AF-A0A1X1K740-F1
#
_cell.length_a   1.000
_cell.length_b   1.000
_cell.length_c   1.000
_cell.angle_alpha   90.00
_cell.angle_beta   90.00
_cell.angle_gamma   90.00
#
_symmetry.space_group_name_H-M   'P 1'
#
loop_
_entity.id
_entity.type
_entity.pdbx_description
1 polymer ?
#
loop_
_entity_poly.entity_id
_entity_poly.type
_entity_poly.pdbx_seq_one_letter_code
_entity_poly.pdbx_strand_id
1 'polypeptide(L)'
;MGSNRTNKEIAIYTATIIQELEDYLHHLQRMNDEENKRSDKIAQWIENWVKYLKLEKVFNSRSIPALKRGSIVYADFGFNVGREYGGLHYAIVLNKTDARSNHLLHVLPLTSVKETTDMSNLKYFQFPIGDEVFQLLKNEATQKVIELTKMYDRFSKKDDELHERALMVGSLIEDNKKAFEVIKNLPVSDRDDSFLEQIRTIDKNIDFTNAEADKINHELKDNAALLSELDEKIEYANKFILKIKNMNKDSIVLLNQVTTISKMRLYDPKNNKSILNGIVLSNNTMNKIDEALKNIF
;
A
#
# COMPACT_ATOMS: atom_id res chain seq x y z
N MET A 1 -29.68 -16.47 14.50
CA MET A 1 -30.94 -16.20 15.24
C MET A 1 -31.20 -14.71 15.17
N GLY A 2 -32.33 -14.28 14.60
CA GLY A 2 -32.73 -12.87 14.61
C GLY A 2 -33.49 -12.54 15.91
N SER A 3 -33.26 -11.36 16.48
CA SER A 3 -34.02 -10.93 17.68
C SER A 3 -35.44 -10.52 17.27
N ASN A 4 -36.46 -10.87 18.06
CA ASN A 4 -37.86 -10.49 17.83
C ASN A 4 -38.17 -9.01 18.15
N ARG A 5 -37.16 -8.14 18.25
CA ARG A 5 -37.34 -6.72 18.58
C ARG A 5 -37.89 -5.94 17.38
N THR A 6 -38.82 -5.03 17.64
CA THR A 6 -39.25 -3.99 16.69
C THR A 6 -38.13 -3.00 16.41
N ASN A 7 -38.22 -2.24 15.31
CA ASN A 7 -37.23 -1.21 14.98
C ASN A 7 -37.04 -0.15 16.09
N LYS A 8 -38.13 0.18 16.81
CA LYS A 8 -38.07 1.13 17.92
C LYS A 8 -37.31 0.55 19.12
N GLU A 9 -37.58 -0.71 19.46
CA GLU A 9 -36.86 -1.41 20.53
C GLU A 9 -35.39 -1.60 20.18
N ILE A 10 -35.06 -1.86 18.91
CA ILE A 10 -33.67 -1.92 18.43
C ILE A 10 -32.98 -0.57 18.60
N ALA A 11 -33.64 0.54 18.24
CA ALA A 11 -33.08 1.88 18.39
C ALA A 11 -32.79 2.23 19.85
N ILE A 12 -33.74 1.97 20.76
CA ILE A 12 -33.57 2.21 22.20
C ILE A 12 -32.43 1.35 22.74
N TYR A 13 -32.45 0.04 22.46
CA TYR A 13 -31.40 -0.87 22.92
C TYR A 13 -30.01 -0.47 22.40
N THR A 14 -29.92 -0.07 21.13
CA THR A 14 -28.66 0.40 20.54
C THR A 14 -28.14 1.63 21.27
N ALA A 15 -28.99 2.64 21.50
CA ALA A 15 -28.59 3.85 22.23
C ALA A 15 -28.10 3.52 23.64
N THR A 16 -28.79 2.63 24.37
CA THR A 16 -28.38 2.19 25.71
C THR A 16 -27.00 1.53 25.70
N ILE A 17 -26.74 0.59 24.80
CA ILE A 17 -25.45 -0.12 24.74
C ILE A 17 -24.30 0.81 24.33
N ILE A 18 -24.55 1.76 23.42
CA ILE A 18 -23.54 2.74 23.03
C ILE A 18 -23.22 3.68 24.20
N GLN A 19 -24.22 4.10 24.98
CA GLN A 19 -23.99 4.90 26.19
C GLN A 19 -23.17 4.13 27.23
N GLU A 20 -23.47 2.85 27.47
CA GLU A 20 -22.71 2.01 28.41
C GLU A 20 -21.23 1.90 28.00
N LEU A 21 -20.96 1.76 26.70
CA LEU A 21 -19.61 1.74 26.16
C LEU A 21 -18.91 3.09 26.34
N GLU A 22 -19.58 4.20 26.05
CA GLU A 22 -19.05 5.55 26.23
C GLU A 22 -18.69 5.82 27.71
N ASP A 23 -19.59 5.49 28.64
CA ASP A 23 -19.39 5.64 30.08
C ASP A 23 -18.18 4.84 30.55
N TYR A 24 -18.02 3.60 30.05
CA TYR A 24 -16.84 2.78 30.34
C TYR A 24 -15.55 3.39 29.80
N LEU A 25 -15.55 3.94 28.58
CA LEU A 25 -14.37 4.61 28.01
C LEU A 25 -13.98 5.85 28.81
N HIS A 26 -14.95 6.65 29.25
CA HIS A 26 -14.70 7.78 30.14
C HIS A 26 -14.19 7.37 31.52
N HIS A 27 -14.71 6.26 32.06
CA HIS A 27 -14.20 5.70 33.30
C HIS A 27 -12.71 5.33 33.17
N LEU A 28 -12.31 4.67 32.08
CA LEU A 28 -10.90 4.37 31.81
C LEU A 28 -10.04 5.64 31.76
N GLN A 29 -10.51 6.70 31.11
CA GLN A 29 -9.77 7.98 31.03
C GLN A 29 -9.55 8.63 32.40
N ARG A 30 -10.51 8.50 33.32
CA ARG A 30 -10.44 9.09 34.68
C ARG A 30 -9.50 8.32 35.61
N MET A 31 -9.25 7.03 35.38
CA MET A 31 -8.41 6.19 36.26
C MET A 31 -6.89 6.36 36.01
N ASN A 32 -6.42 7.52 35.55
CA ASN A 32 -5.01 7.79 35.24
C ASN A 32 -4.41 6.85 34.17
N ASP A 33 -5.21 6.49 33.16
CA ASP A 33 -4.77 5.69 32.00
C ASP A 33 -3.94 6.50 30.96
N GLU A 34 -3.38 7.65 31.36
CA GLU A 34 -2.57 8.54 30.50
C GLU A 34 -1.39 7.79 29.86
N GLU A 35 -0.79 6.82 30.55
CA GLU A 35 0.30 5.99 29.99
C GLU A 35 -0.19 4.86 29.06
N ASN A 36 -1.34 4.23 29.33
CA ASN A 36 -1.76 3.03 28.61
C ASN A 36 -2.58 3.33 27.35
N LYS A 37 -3.26 4.48 27.31
CA LYS A 37 -4.14 4.89 26.20
C LYS A 37 -5.15 3.80 25.82
N ARG A 38 -5.67 3.05 26.80
CA ARG A 38 -6.55 1.90 26.54
C ARG A 38 -7.88 2.35 25.97
N SER A 39 -8.47 3.41 26.52
CA SER A 39 -9.69 4.03 26.01
C SER A 39 -9.53 4.44 24.53
N ASP A 40 -8.45 5.14 24.19
CA ASP A 40 -8.13 5.57 22.83
C ASP A 40 -7.95 4.37 21.87
N LYS A 41 -7.22 3.33 22.30
CA LYS A 41 -7.06 2.09 21.50
C LYS A 41 -8.39 1.39 21.22
N ILE A 42 -9.31 1.34 22.20
CA ILE A 42 -10.65 0.76 22.00
C ILE A 42 -11.45 1.61 21.00
N ALA A 43 -11.43 2.94 21.15
CA ALA A 43 -12.12 3.85 20.23
C ALA A 43 -11.61 3.69 18.78
N GLN A 44 -10.29 3.66 18.59
CA GLN A 44 -9.65 3.40 17.28
C GLN A 44 -10.02 2.03 16.72
N TRP A 45 -10.09 1.00 17.56
CA TRP A 45 -10.51 -0.33 17.14
C TRP A 45 -11.98 -0.34 16.67
N ILE A 46 -12.90 0.32 17.39
CA ILE A 46 -14.30 0.47 16.98
C ILE A 46 -14.39 1.19 15.63
N GLU A 47 -13.62 2.27 15.46
CA GLU A 47 -13.55 3.01 14.20
C GLU A 47 -13.12 2.09 13.03
N ASN A 48 -12.05 1.31 13.22
CA ASN A 48 -11.56 0.37 12.22
C ASN A 48 -12.55 -0.77 11.96
N TRP A 49 -13.22 -1.28 12.99
CA TRP A 49 -14.24 -2.30 12.86
C TRP A 49 -15.43 -1.80 12.02
N VAL A 50 -15.91 -0.58 12.28
CA VAL A 50 -16.95 0.05 11.45
C VAL A 50 -16.50 0.22 10.00
N LYS A 51 -15.23 0.60 9.76
CA LYS A 51 -14.66 0.66 8.40
C LYS A 51 -14.69 -0.70 7.71
N TYR A 52 -14.31 -1.77 8.41
CA TYR A 52 -14.39 -3.13 7.87
C TYR A 52 -15.83 -3.51 7.50
N LEU A 53 -16.80 -3.27 8.40
CA LEU A 53 -18.21 -3.58 8.11
C LEU A 53 -18.75 -2.83 6.89
N LYS A 54 -18.37 -1.55 6.71
CA LYS A 54 -18.77 -0.76 5.54
C LYS A 54 -18.16 -1.31 4.23
N LEU A 55 -16.94 -1.82 4.29
CA LEU A 55 -16.21 -2.34 3.13
C LEU A 55 -16.57 -3.79 2.78
N GLU A 56 -17.21 -4.54 3.68
CA GLU A 56 -17.46 -5.98 3.55
C GLU A 56 -18.16 -6.35 2.23
N LYS A 57 -19.18 -5.58 1.84
CA LYS A 57 -19.96 -5.85 0.62
C LYS A 57 -19.20 -5.60 -0.68
N VAL A 58 -18.19 -4.72 -0.65
CA VAL A 58 -17.40 -4.33 -1.83
C VAL A 58 -16.01 -4.96 -1.83
N PHE A 59 -15.63 -5.65 -0.76
CA PHE A 59 -14.31 -6.25 -0.63
C PHE A 59 -14.13 -7.41 -1.63
N ASN A 60 -13.09 -7.30 -2.46
CA ASN A 60 -12.71 -8.33 -3.40
C ASN A 60 -11.42 -9.00 -2.95
N SER A 61 -11.51 -10.25 -2.47
CA SER A 61 -10.35 -11.05 -2.03
C SER A 61 -9.28 -11.22 -3.12
N ARG A 62 -9.66 -11.15 -4.41
CA ARG A 62 -8.72 -11.27 -5.53
C ARG A 62 -7.78 -10.08 -5.69
N SER A 63 -8.04 -8.95 -5.05
CA SER A 63 -7.12 -7.80 -5.05
C SER A 63 -5.80 -8.14 -4.36
N ILE A 64 -5.85 -9.04 -3.37
CA ILE A 64 -4.70 -9.56 -2.65
C ILE A 64 -4.21 -10.82 -3.37
N PRO A 65 -2.90 -10.90 -3.71
CA PRO A 65 -2.32 -12.11 -4.30
C PRO A 65 -2.56 -13.36 -3.43
N ALA A 66 -2.53 -14.52 -4.07
CA ALA A 66 -2.52 -15.79 -3.33
C ALA A 66 -1.25 -15.87 -2.48
N LEU A 67 -1.41 -16.09 -1.18
CA LEU A 67 -0.31 -16.13 -0.23
C LEU A 67 0.16 -17.57 -0.03
N LYS A 68 1.47 -17.77 -0.09
CA LYS A 68 2.07 -19.08 0.16
C LYS A 68 2.10 -19.34 1.65
N ARG A 69 2.13 -20.62 2.02
CA ARG A 69 2.47 -21.01 3.39
C ARG A 69 3.84 -20.45 3.75
N GLY A 70 3.98 -19.85 4.93
CA GLY A 70 5.17 -19.14 5.36
C GLY A 70 5.23 -17.67 4.95
N SER A 71 4.24 -17.16 4.21
CA SER A 71 4.18 -15.74 3.86
C SER A 71 4.07 -14.87 5.11
N ILE A 72 4.82 -13.76 5.15
CA ILE A 72 4.73 -12.76 6.21
C ILE A 72 3.66 -11.74 5.84
N VAL A 73 2.74 -11.49 6.75
CA VAL A 73 1.70 -10.46 6.62
C VAL A 73 1.71 -9.54 7.83
N TYR A 74 1.26 -8.31 7.65
CA TYR A 74 0.99 -7.37 8.73
C TYR A 74 -0.53 -7.19 8.84
N ALA A 75 -1.11 -7.59 9.97
CA ALA A 75 -2.55 -7.72 10.12
C ALA A 75 -3.06 -7.10 11.42
N ASP A 76 -4.31 -6.66 11.40
CA ASP A 76 -5.05 -6.23 12.60
C ASP A 76 -5.72 -7.44 13.26
N PHE A 77 -5.26 -7.80 14.45
CA PHE A 77 -5.85 -8.86 15.27
C PHE A 77 -7.04 -8.38 16.10
N GLY A 78 -7.31 -7.08 16.13
CA GLY A 78 -8.40 -6.46 16.87
C GLY A 78 -8.07 -6.21 18.34
N PHE A 79 -9.03 -5.65 19.07
CA PHE A 79 -8.94 -5.47 20.52
C PHE A 79 -9.62 -6.66 21.21
N ASN A 80 -8.83 -7.66 21.59
CA ASN A 80 -9.32 -8.94 22.07
C ASN A 80 -9.42 -9.02 23.60
N VAL A 81 -10.16 -10.01 24.11
CA VAL A 81 -10.41 -10.18 25.54
C VAL A 81 -9.29 -10.96 26.22
N GLY A 82 -9.05 -10.65 27.50
CA GLY A 82 -8.09 -11.39 28.32
C GLY A 82 -6.66 -11.34 27.75
N ARG A 83 -6.09 -12.53 27.47
CA ARG A 83 -4.71 -12.71 26.97
C ARG A 83 -4.65 -13.08 25.49
N GLU A 84 -5.77 -12.97 24.77
CA GLU A 84 -5.78 -13.16 23.32
C GLU A 84 -4.88 -12.11 22.65
N TYR A 85 -4.08 -12.56 21.68
CA TYR A 85 -3.21 -11.65 20.97
C TYR A 85 -4.01 -10.67 20.13
N GLY A 86 -3.70 -9.38 20.24
CA GLY A 86 -4.49 -8.30 19.63
C GLY A 86 -3.61 -7.16 19.12
N GLY A 87 -4.20 -6.23 18.37
CA GLY A 87 -3.51 -5.09 17.76
C GLY A 87 -2.87 -5.40 16.40
N LEU A 88 -2.10 -4.45 15.89
CA LEU A 88 -1.42 -4.56 14.60
C LEU A 88 -0.08 -5.28 14.73
N HIS A 89 0.02 -6.47 14.16
CA HIS A 89 1.21 -7.31 14.29
C HIS A 89 1.56 -8.04 13.00
N TYR A 90 2.83 -8.43 12.88
CA TYR A 90 3.24 -9.36 11.85
C TYR A 90 2.76 -10.77 12.19
N ALA A 91 2.52 -11.57 11.15
CA ALA A 91 2.09 -12.95 11.30
C ALA A 91 2.52 -13.80 10.10
N ILE A 92 2.57 -15.10 10.30
CA ILE A 92 2.93 -16.10 9.29
C ILE A 92 1.66 -16.76 8.78
N VAL A 93 1.48 -16.81 7.46
CA VAL A 93 0.37 -17.56 6.83
C VAL A 93 0.62 -19.06 6.96
N LEU A 94 -0.35 -19.79 7.51
CA LEU A 94 -0.29 -21.23 7.71
C LEU A 94 -1.06 -22.04 6.65
N ASN A 95 -1.92 -21.40 5.86
CA ASN A 95 -2.69 -22.07 4.81
C ASN A 95 -1.77 -22.87 3.87
N LYS A 96 -2.03 -24.17 3.71
CA LYS A 96 -1.33 -25.01 2.73
C LYS A 96 -1.63 -24.57 1.30
N THR A 97 -2.86 -24.16 1.04
CA THR A 97 -3.34 -23.66 -0.25
C THR A 97 -4.16 -22.40 -0.02
N ASP A 98 -3.91 -21.35 -0.81
CA ASP A 98 -4.67 -20.11 -0.79
C ASP A 98 -5.15 -19.76 -2.20
N ALA A 99 -6.44 -19.94 -2.48
CA ALA A 99 -7.03 -19.49 -3.74
C ALA A 99 -7.18 -17.96 -3.73
N ARG A 100 -7.10 -17.30 -4.89
CA ARG A 100 -7.31 -15.83 -4.96
C ARG A 100 -8.70 -15.39 -4.49
N SER A 101 -9.70 -16.26 -4.58
CA SER A 101 -11.05 -16.01 -4.07
C SER A 101 -11.21 -16.34 -2.58
N ASN A 102 -10.19 -16.87 -1.92
CA ASN A 102 -10.26 -17.20 -0.51
C ASN A 102 -10.23 -15.92 0.33
N HIS A 103 -11.22 -15.76 1.20
CA HIS A 103 -11.36 -14.60 2.07
C HIS A 103 -10.64 -14.76 3.42
N LEU A 104 -10.24 -15.97 3.80
CA LEU A 104 -9.78 -16.29 5.15
C LEU A 104 -8.35 -16.84 5.17
N LEU A 105 -7.56 -16.42 6.15
CA LEU A 105 -6.21 -16.92 6.38
C LEU A 105 -6.09 -17.44 7.80
N HIS A 106 -5.54 -18.63 7.95
CA HIS A 106 -5.01 -19.12 9.22
C HIS A 106 -3.62 -18.53 9.36
N VAL A 107 -3.39 -17.82 10.45
CA VAL A 107 -2.15 -17.09 10.70
C VAL A 107 -1.59 -17.42 12.07
N LEU A 108 -0.26 -17.35 12.16
CA LEU A 108 0.51 -17.50 13.40
C LEU A 108 1.14 -16.14 13.75
N PRO A 109 0.67 -15.44 14.79
CA PRO A 109 1.18 -14.13 15.16
C PRO A 109 2.65 -14.15 15.61
N LEU A 110 3.34 -13.05 15.32
CA LEU A 110 4.73 -12.80 15.69
C LEU A 110 4.83 -11.69 16.74
N THR A 111 5.70 -11.90 17.72
CA THR A 111 6.15 -10.86 18.63
C THR A 111 7.66 -10.64 18.51
N SER A 112 8.11 -9.42 18.71
CA SER A 112 9.53 -9.08 18.75
C SER A 112 10.17 -9.50 20.07
N VAL A 113 11.44 -9.91 20.02
CA VAL A 113 12.30 -10.04 21.21
C VAL A 113 12.69 -8.64 21.64
N LYS A 114 12.29 -8.22 22.84
CA LYS A 114 12.67 -6.93 23.44
C LYS A 114 13.90 -7.11 24.34
N GLU A 115 14.56 -6.00 24.69
CA GLU A 115 15.65 -6.02 25.69
C GLU A 115 15.23 -6.66 27.01
N THR A 116 13.95 -6.52 27.38
CA THR A 116 13.35 -7.11 28.57
C THR A 116 12.92 -8.57 28.41
N THR A 117 13.12 -9.19 27.24
CA THR A 117 12.69 -10.56 26.98
C THR A 117 13.73 -11.54 27.50
N ASP A 118 13.36 -12.34 28.49
CA ASP A 118 14.20 -13.42 29.00
C ASP A 118 14.16 -14.62 28.05
N MET A 119 15.14 -14.69 27.15
CA MET A 119 15.30 -15.79 26.20
C MET A 119 15.64 -17.13 26.86
N SER A 120 16.09 -17.13 28.12
CA SER A 120 16.41 -18.36 28.86
C SER A 120 15.17 -19.02 29.47
N ASN A 121 14.07 -18.27 29.62
CA ASN A 121 12.86 -18.70 30.28
C ASN A 121 11.59 -18.34 29.48
N LEU A 122 11.60 -18.68 28.19
CA LEU A 122 10.45 -18.53 27.32
C LEU A 122 9.29 -19.43 27.76
N LYS A 123 8.06 -18.94 27.63
CA LYS A 123 6.88 -19.75 27.90
C LYS A 123 6.76 -20.87 26.86
N TYR A 124 6.09 -21.98 27.22
CA TYR A 124 5.95 -23.15 26.35
C TYR A 124 5.34 -22.84 24.96
N PHE A 125 4.57 -21.76 24.84
CA PHE A 125 3.95 -21.31 23.59
C PHE A 125 4.78 -20.27 22.81
N GLN A 126 5.93 -19.84 23.34
CA GLN A 126 6.81 -18.88 22.70
C GLN A 126 7.97 -19.62 22.05
N PHE A 127 8.03 -19.59 20.73
CA PHE A 127 9.09 -20.25 19.97
C PHE A 127 9.92 -19.23 19.18
N PRO A 128 11.21 -19.05 19.50
CA PRO A 128 12.07 -18.10 18.81
C PRO A 128 12.45 -18.62 17.42
N ILE A 129 12.35 -17.75 16.42
CA ILE A 129 12.69 -18.06 15.02
C ILE A 129 13.88 -17.24 14.49
N GLY A 130 14.55 -16.48 15.37
CA GLY A 130 15.71 -15.66 15.04
C GLY A 130 15.34 -14.42 14.21
N ASP A 131 16.29 -13.94 13.41
CA ASP A 131 16.19 -12.68 12.67
C ASP A 131 15.74 -12.83 11.22
N GLU A 132 15.34 -14.03 10.79
CA GLU A 132 14.97 -14.30 9.39
C GLU A 132 13.88 -13.36 8.87
N VAL A 133 12.83 -13.13 9.68
CA VAL A 133 11.76 -12.17 9.35
C VAL A 133 12.35 -10.78 9.09
N PHE A 134 13.21 -10.31 9.99
CA PHE A 134 13.85 -9.00 9.85
C PHE A 134 14.72 -8.91 8.59
N GLN A 135 15.53 -9.94 8.31
CA GLN A 135 16.40 -9.97 7.12
C GLN A 135 15.57 -9.97 5.83
N LEU A 136 14.50 -10.76 5.77
CA LEU A 136 13.62 -10.80 4.60
C LEU A 136 12.94 -9.44 4.37
N LEU A 137 12.38 -8.83 5.42
CA LEU A 137 11.76 -7.50 5.36
C LEU A 137 12.75 -6.43 4.87
N LYS A 138 13.97 -6.43 5.43
CA LYS A 138 15.02 -5.48 5.07
C LYS A 138 15.45 -5.65 3.62
N ASN A 139 15.69 -6.88 3.18
CA ASN A 139 16.14 -7.18 1.83
C ASN A 139 15.08 -6.77 0.81
N GLU A 140 13.83 -7.17 1.03
CA GLU A 140 12.72 -6.85 0.13
C GLU A 140 12.51 -5.33 0.02
N ALA A 141 12.47 -4.62 1.14
CA ALA A 141 12.32 -3.17 1.16
C ALA A 141 13.48 -2.47 0.42
N THR A 142 14.71 -2.93 0.62
CA THR A 142 15.90 -2.36 -0.04
C THR A 142 15.86 -2.59 -1.54
N GLN A 143 15.52 -3.81 -1.98
CA GLN A 143 15.37 -4.11 -3.40
C GLN A 143 14.26 -3.28 -4.03
N LYS A 144 13.13 -3.10 -3.34
CA LYS A 144 12.02 -2.29 -3.82
C LYS A 144 12.40 -0.83 -4.03
N VAL A 145 13.15 -0.23 -3.10
CA VAL A 145 13.66 1.14 -3.28
C VAL A 145 14.59 1.20 -4.49
N ILE A 146 15.53 0.26 -4.63
CA ILE A 146 16.45 0.24 -5.78
C ILE A 146 15.69 0.13 -7.10
N GLU A 147 14.68 -0.73 -7.20
CA GLU A 147 13.83 -0.86 -8.38
C GLU A 147 13.09 0.43 -8.71
N LEU A 148 12.43 1.02 -7.71
CA LEU A 148 11.63 2.23 -7.89
C LEU A 148 12.50 3.42 -8.26
N THR A 149 13.67 3.61 -7.64
CA THR A 149 14.63 4.67 -7.98
C THR A 149 15.13 4.50 -9.41
N LYS A 150 15.46 3.28 -9.85
CA LYS A 150 15.86 3.04 -11.26
C LYS A 150 14.74 3.38 -12.24
N MET A 151 13.49 3.07 -11.90
CA MET A 151 12.35 3.46 -12.73
C MET A 151 12.20 4.97 -12.79
N TYR A 152 12.31 5.65 -11.64
CA TYR A 152 12.24 7.10 -11.53
C TYR A 152 13.31 7.76 -12.40
N ASP A 153 14.58 7.37 -12.25
CA ASP A 153 15.69 7.92 -13.03
C ASP A 153 15.47 7.77 -14.55
N ARG A 154 14.86 6.66 -14.98
CA ARG A 154 14.52 6.43 -16.38
C ARG A 154 13.43 7.39 -16.88
N PHE A 155 12.37 7.57 -16.10
CA PHE A 155 11.29 8.49 -16.48
C PHE A 155 11.69 9.96 -16.35
N SER A 156 12.58 10.29 -15.42
CA SER A 156 13.15 11.63 -15.28
C SER A 156 14.01 11.99 -16.49
N LYS A 157 14.86 11.07 -16.97
CA LYS A 157 15.61 11.27 -18.23
C LYS A 157 14.68 11.42 -19.44
N LYS A 158 13.61 10.62 -19.52
CA LYS A 158 12.59 10.77 -20.56
C LYS A 158 11.92 12.14 -20.48
N ASP A 159 11.70 12.65 -19.27
CA ASP A 159 11.12 13.97 -19.04
C ASP A 159 11.99 15.07 -19.62
N ASP A 160 13.30 15.03 -19.35
CA ASP A 160 14.27 15.97 -19.89
C ASP A 160 14.28 15.94 -21.44
N GLU A 161 14.33 14.74 -22.03
CA GLU A 161 14.28 14.54 -23.49
C GLU A 161 12.98 15.10 -24.12
N LEU A 162 11.84 14.90 -23.46
CA LEU A 162 10.55 15.44 -23.92
C LEU A 162 10.50 16.97 -23.84
N HIS A 163 11.06 17.56 -22.79
CA HIS A 163 11.15 19.02 -22.65
C HIS A 163 12.05 19.63 -23.73
N GLU A 164 13.20 19.03 -24.02
CA GLU A 164 14.07 19.48 -25.12
C GLU A 164 13.35 19.40 -26.47
N ARG A 165 12.64 18.29 -26.74
CA ARG A 165 11.84 18.13 -27.96
C ARG A 165 10.71 19.16 -28.04
N ALA A 166 10.04 19.46 -26.93
CA ALA A 166 8.99 20.47 -26.87
C ALA A 166 9.52 21.87 -27.22
N LEU A 167 10.68 22.24 -26.70
CA LEU A 167 11.34 23.51 -27.02
C LEU A 167 11.69 23.61 -28.51
N MET A 168 12.24 22.55 -29.10
CA MET A 168 12.59 22.50 -30.53
C MET A 168 11.34 22.60 -31.43
N VAL A 169 10.26 21.90 -31.09
CA VAL A 169 9.01 22.00 -31.85
C VAL A 169 8.38 23.39 -31.68
N GLY A 170 8.46 23.97 -30.48
CA GLY A 170 8.00 25.33 -30.20
C GLY A 170 8.72 26.38 -31.07
N SER A 171 10.05 26.28 -31.21
CA SER A 171 10.81 27.19 -32.07
C SER A 171 10.43 27.02 -33.55
N LEU A 172 10.25 25.78 -34.03
CA LEU A 172 9.82 25.52 -35.41
C LEU A 172 8.43 26.09 -35.70
N ILE A 173 7.50 26.02 -34.75
CA ILE A 173 6.17 26.64 -34.87
C ILE A 173 6.31 28.16 -34.98
N GLU A 174 7.16 28.77 -34.16
CA GLU A 174 7.39 30.21 -34.20
C GLU A 174 8.00 30.66 -35.53
N ASP A 175 8.99 29.94 -36.03
CA ASP A 175 9.64 30.22 -37.32
C ASP A 175 8.67 30.06 -38.50
N ASN A 176 7.85 28.99 -38.50
CA ASN A 176 6.82 28.78 -39.52
C ASN A 176 5.76 29.90 -39.49
N LYS A 177 5.36 30.37 -38.30
CA LYS A 177 4.44 31.50 -38.16
C LYS A 177 5.04 32.80 -38.70
N LYS A 178 6.32 33.08 -38.41
CA LYS A 178 7.03 34.24 -38.95
C LYS A 178 7.11 34.17 -40.49
N ALA A 179 7.47 33.02 -41.04
CA ALA A 179 7.51 32.82 -42.49
C ALA A 179 6.14 33.02 -43.15
N PHE A 180 5.08 32.51 -42.53
CA PHE A 180 3.71 32.70 -42.99
C PHE A 180 3.29 34.17 -43.02
N GLU A 181 3.58 34.93 -41.95
CA GLU A 181 3.27 36.35 -41.88
C GLU A 181 4.05 37.19 -42.91
N VAL A 182 5.33 36.86 -43.14
CA VAL A 182 6.13 37.51 -44.20
C VAL A 182 5.49 37.29 -45.57
N ILE A 183 5.08 36.06 -45.88
CA ILE A 183 4.47 35.72 -47.17
C ILE A 183 3.12 36.41 -47.35
N LYS A 184 2.29 36.45 -46.30
CA LYS A 184 0.97 37.10 -46.35
C LYS A 184 1.03 38.60 -46.64
N ASN A 185 2.10 39.26 -46.22
CA ASN A 185 2.33 40.70 -46.39
C ASN A 185 2.94 41.08 -47.76
N LEU A 186 3.17 40.13 -48.67
CA LEU A 186 3.67 40.42 -50.01
C LEU A 186 2.63 41.20 -50.88
N PRO A 187 3.10 42.11 -51.76
CA PRO A 187 2.25 42.91 -52.66
C PRO A 187 1.37 42.05 -53.56
N VAL A 188 0.21 42.58 -53.95
CA VAL A 188 -0.75 41.88 -54.83
C VAL A 188 -0.15 41.55 -56.20
N SER A 189 0.88 42.28 -56.64
CA SER A 189 1.59 42.04 -57.91
C SER A 189 2.37 40.73 -57.96
N ASP A 190 2.71 40.14 -56.80
CA ASP A 190 3.60 38.99 -56.69
C ASP A 190 2.84 37.68 -56.35
N ARG A 191 1.50 37.70 -56.41
CA ARG A 191 0.63 36.56 -56.05
C ARG A 191 0.30 35.72 -57.28
N ASP A 192 1.16 34.76 -57.59
CA ASP A 192 0.95 33.75 -58.63
C ASP A 192 0.52 32.37 -58.04
N ASP A 193 0.35 31.34 -58.88
CA ASP A 193 0.01 29.99 -58.42
C ASP A 193 1.10 29.37 -57.51
N SER A 194 2.36 29.75 -57.71
CA SER A 194 3.50 29.33 -56.87
C SER A 194 3.37 29.90 -55.46
N PHE A 195 2.96 31.16 -55.32
CA PHE A 195 2.68 31.79 -54.03
C PHE A 195 1.57 31.06 -53.25
N LEU A 196 0.47 30.68 -53.92
CA LEU A 196 -0.63 29.93 -53.28
C LEU A 196 -0.18 28.53 -52.80
N GLU A 197 0.69 27.86 -53.54
CA GLU A 197 1.22 26.55 -53.14
C GLU A 197 2.21 26.64 -51.97
N GLN A 198 2.99 27.73 -51.89
CA GLN A 198 3.85 28.01 -50.72
C GLN A 198 3.04 28.23 -49.45
N ILE A 199 1.95 29.01 -49.51
CA ILE A 199 1.03 29.20 -48.38
C ILE A 199 0.45 27.87 -47.91
N ARG A 200 -0.07 27.05 -48.83
CA ARG A 200 -0.63 25.73 -48.50
C ARG A 200 0.39 24.80 -47.85
N THR A 201 1.65 24.86 -48.30
CA THR A 201 2.73 24.05 -47.73
C THR A 201 3.05 24.47 -46.30
N ILE A 202 3.11 25.78 -46.05
CA ILE A 202 3.37 26.31 -44.71
C ILE A 202 2.20 26.04 -43.76
N ASP A 203 0.96 26.18 -44.22
CA ASP A 203 -0.23 25.82 -43.42
C ASP A 203 -0.18 24.34 -43.02
N LYS A 204 0.09 23.43 -43.96
CA LYS A 204 0.25 22.00 -43.66
C LYS A 204 1.38 21.74 -42.65
N ASN A 205 2.49 22.46 -42.76
CA ASN A 205 3.61 22.34 -41.83
C ASN A 205 3.23 22.83 -40.43
N ILE A 206 2.52 23.97 -40.32
CA ILE A 206 2.00 24.51 -39.06
C ILE A 206 1.07 23.48 -38.42
N ASP A 207 0.10 22.96 -39.17
CA ASP A 207 -0.84 21.94 -38.69
C ASP A 207 -0.11 20.69 -38.19
N PHE A 208 0.86 20.19 -38.95
CA PHE A 208 1.68 19.05 -38.56
C PHE A 208 2.48 19.33 -37.27
N THR A 209 3.17 20.47 -37.19
CA THR A 209 3.96 20.83 -35.99
C THR A 209 3.09 21.05 -34.76
N ASN A 210 1.90 21.64 -34.90
CA ASN A 210 0.95 21.77 -33.80
C ASN A 210 0.47 20.40 -33.31
N ALA A 211 0.14 19.48 -34.23
CA ALA A 211 -0.26 18.12 -33.87
C ALA A 211 0.88 17.36 -33.14
N GLU A 212 2.14 17.54 -33.56
CA GLU A 212 3.29 16.97 -32.84
C GLU A 212 3.49 17.63 -31.46
N ALA A 213 3.30 18.94 -31.34
CA ALA A 213 3.35 19.63 -30.04
C ALA A 213 2.28 19.11 -29.08
N ASP A 214 1.06 18.88 -29.56
CA ASP A 214 -0.03 18.32 -28.76
C ASP A 214 0.30 16.91 -28.25
N LYS A 215 0.90 16.06 -29.09
CA LYS A 215 1.37 14.73 -28.68
C LYS A 215 2.45 14.82 -27.60
N ILE A 216 3.45 15.69 -27.77
CA ILE A 216 4.52 15.89 -26.80
C ILE A 216 3.94 16.37 -25.47
N ASN A 217 3.01 17.33 -25.50
CA ASN A 217 2.34 17.84 -24.30
C ASN A 217 1.55 16.74 -23.58
N HIS A 218 0.90 15.85 -24.32
CA HIS A 218 0.22 14.70 -23.73
C HIS A 218 1.21 13.72 -23.08
N GLU A 219 2.32 13.40 -23.77
CA GLU A 219 3.37 12.55 -23.22
C GLU A 219 4.01 13.15 -21.96
N LEU A 220 4.28 14.46 -21.95
CA LEU A 220 4.80 15.18 -20.78
C LEU A 220 3.85 15.06 -19.59
N LYS A 221 2.55 15.25 -19.82
CA LYS A 221 1.53 15.14 -18.78
C LYS A 221 1.47 13.72 -18.20
N ASP A 222 1.51 12.70 -19.05
CA ASP A 222 1.48 11.30 -18.63
C ASP A 222 2.76 10.93 -17.87
N ASN A 223 3.91 11.40 -18.34
CA ASN A 223 5.21 11.18 -17.71
C ASN A 223 5.30 11.84 -16.33
N ALA A 224 4.81 13.08 -16.19
CA ALA A 224 4.72 13.77 -14.92
C ALA A 224 3.81 13.05 -13.91
N ALA A 225 2.67 12.50 -14.37
CA ALA A 225 1.80 11.70 -13.52
C ALA A 225 2.49 10.40 -13.03
N LEU A 226 3.25 9.75 -13.90
CA LEU A 226 4.03 8.55 -13.54
C LEU A 226 5.16 8.85 -12.55
N LEU A 227 5.88 9.95 -12.75
CA LEU A 227 6.94 10.40 -11.82
C LEU A 227 6.36 10.68 -10.43
N SER A 228 5.22 11.37 -10.36
CA SER A 228 4.50 11.61 -9.10
C SER A 228 4.08 10.30 -8.41
N GLU A 229 3.51 9.33 -9.15
CA GLU A 229 3.16 8.02 -8.57
C GLU A 229 4.41 7.24 -8.09
N LEU A 230 5.55 7.40 -8.76
CA LEU A 230 6.81 6.77 -8.35
C LEU A 230 7.38 7.43 -7.09
N ASP A 231 7.34 8.75 -6.98
CA ASP A 231 7.79 9.48 -5.80
C ASP A 231 7.00 9.07 -4.55
N GLU A 232 5.67 8.99 -4.63
CA GLU A 232 4.83 8.52 -3.53
C GLU A 232 5.21 7.09 -3.09
N LYS A 233 5.50 6.20 -4.04
CA LYS A 233 5.91 4.82 -3.75
C LYS A 233 7.30 4.76 -3.13
N ILE A 234 8.25 5.57 -3.61
CA ILE A 234 9.60 5.66 -3.05
C ILE A 234 9.53 6.19 -1.61
N GLU A 235 8.72 7.22 -1.36
CA GLU A 235 8.50 7.76 -0.01
C GLU A 235 7.91 6.69 0.93
N TYR A 236 6.90 5.95 0.47
CA TYR A 236 6.32 4.85 1.23
C TYR A 236 7.34 3.75 1.55
N ALA A 237 8.14 3.34 0.56
CA ALA A 237 9.19 2.33 0.75
C ALA A 237 10.30 2.81 1.71
N ASN A 238 10.69 4.08 1.63
CA ASN A 238 11.65 4.68 2.56
C ASN A 238 11.11 4.76 3.99
N LYS A 239 9.83 5.14 4.18
CA LYS A 239 9.16 5.08 5.49
C LYS A 239 9.16 3.66 6.06
N PHE A 240 8.95 2.66 5.20
CA PHE A 240 9.01 1.26 5.61
C PHE A 240 10.42 0.83 6.03
N ILE A 241 11.48 1.25 5.31
CA ILE A 241 12.88 1.03 5.72
C ILE A 241 13.16 1.66 7.09
N LEU A 242 12.69 2.89 7.32
CA LEU A 242 12.84 3.55 8.63
C LEU A 242 12.12 2.76 9.74
N LYS A 243 10.92 2.24 9.46
CA LYS A 243 10.21 1.35 10.39
C LYS A 243 11.04 0.10 10.70
N ILE A 244 11.59 -0.57 9.69
CA ILE A 244 12.44 -1.75 9.87
C ILE A 244 13.66 -1.43 10.73
N LYS A 245 14.33 -0.29 10.51
CA LYS A 245 15.50 0.11 11.31
C LYS A 245 15.20 0.19 12.81
N ASN A 246 13.96 0.52 13.17
CA ASN A 246 13.49 0.61 14.56
C ASN A 246 12.91 -0.71 15.09
N MET A 247 12.86 -1.77 14.29
CA MET A 247 12.38 -3.08 14.73
C MET A 247 13.51 -3.86 15.41
N ASN A 248 13.14 -4.61 16.44
CA ASN A 248 14.04 -5.64 16.97
C ASN A 248 14.20 -6.74 15.92
N LYS A 249 15.42 -7.27 15.81
CA LYS A 249 15.79 -8.21 14.75
C LYS A 249 15.15 -9.57 14.99
N ASP A 250 15.23 -10.07 16.22
CA ASP A 250 14.74 -11.41 16.55
C ASP A 250 13.22 -11.43 16.74
N SER A 251 12.62 -12.49 16.20
CA SER A 251 11.18 -12.74 16.25
C SER A 251 10.86 -14.04 17.00
N ILE A 252 9.72 -14.04 17.68
CA ILE A 252 9.13 -15.18 18.37
C ILE A 252 7.73 -15.41 17.80
N VAL A 253 7.41 -16.66 17.44
CA VAL A 253 6.03 -17.06 17.12
C VAL A 253 5.27 -17.43 18.39
N LEU A 254 3.97 -17.10 18.41
CA LEU A 254 3.07 -17.40 19.53
C LEU A 254 2.19 -18.60 19.18
N LEU A 255 2.68 -19.80 19.51
CA LEU A 255 2.11 -21.08 19.07
C LEU A 255 0.66 -21.30 19.51
N ASN A 256 0.27 -20.81 20.69
CA ASN A 256 -1.12 -20.92 21.18
C ASN A 256 -2.06 -19.82 20.66
N GLN A 257 -1.58 -18.96 19.75
CA GLN A 257 -2.35 -17.85 19.17
C GLN A 257 -2.63 -18.06 17.68
N VAL A 258 -2.56 -19.30 17.18
CA VAL A 258 -3.02 -19.62 15.82
C VAL A 258 -4.48 -19.20 15.69
N THR A 259 -4.77 -18.35 14.72
CA THR A 259 -6.12 -17.79 14.55
C THR A 259 -6.46 -17.58 13.08
N THR A 260 -7.74 -17.49 12.79
CA THR A 260 -8.26 -17.21 11.45
C THR A 260 -8.62 -15.73 11.34
N ILE A 261 -8.09 -15.06 10.32
CA ILE A 261 -8.41 -13.67 10.01
C ILE A 261 -9.05 -13.56 8.62
N SER A 262 -9.93 -12.57 8.44
CA SER A 262 -10.33 -12.13 7.12
C SER A 262 -9.18 -11.41 6.43
N LYS A 263 -9.00 -11.60 5.12
CA LYS A 263 -8.05 -10.84 4.29
C LYS A 263 -8.31 -9.32 4.34
N MET A 264 -9.51 -8.89 4.74
CA MET A 264 -9.82 -7.48 5.01
C MET A 264 -9.00 -6.89 6.15
N ARG A 265 -8.57 -7.72 7.10
CA ARG A 265 -7.75 -7.31 8.25
C ARG A 265 -6.26 -7.16 7.90
N LEU A 266 -5.86 -7.49 6.67
CA LEU A 266 -4.48 -7.27 6.23
C LEU A 266 -4.23 -5.77 6.03
N TYR A 267 -3.23 -5.28 6.75
CA TYR A 267 -2.69 -3.96 6.55
C TYR A 267 -1.61 -3.96 5.45
N ASP A 268 -0.87 -5.07 5.32
CA ASP A 268 0.06 -5.37 4.22
C ASP A 268 0.20 -6.91 4.09
N PRO A 269 0.10 -7.51 2.89
CA PRO A 269 -0.19 -6.90 1.61
C PRO A 269 -1.67 -6.58 1.40
N LYS A 270 -1.93 -5.41 0.80
CA LYS A 270 -3.27 -5.01 0.32
C LYS A 270 -3.46 -5.32 -1.16
N ASN A 271 -2.38 -5.46 -1.91
CA ASN A 271 -2.37 -5.79 -3.33
C ASN A 271 -1.00 -6.31 -3.76
N ASN A 272 -0.84 -6.59 -5.06
CA ASN A 272 0.43 -7.06 -5.63
C ASN A 272 1.58 -6.05 -5.57
N LYS A 273 1.30 -4.77 -5.33
CA LYS A 273 2.30 -3.69 -5.22
C LYS A 273 2.78 -3.49 -3.78
N SER A 274 2.19 -4.15 -2.79
CA SER A 274 2.58 -3.99 -1.38
C SER A 274 3.95 -4.60 -1.10
N ILE A 275 4.68 -4.06 -0.11
CA ILE A 275 6.08 -4.43 0.14
C ILE A 275 6.20 -5.85 0.69
N LEU A 276 5.22 -6.31 1.49
CA LEU A 276 5.26 -7.68 2.02
C LEU A 276 4.83 -8.75 1.00
N ASN A 277 4.42 -8.34 -0.20
CA ASN A 277 4.02 -9.30 -1.20
C ASN A 277 5.23 -10.15 -1.64
N GLY A 278 5.13 -11.47 -1.47
CA GLY A 278 6.19 -12.40 -1.87
C GLY A 278 7.22 -12.71 -0.80
N ILE A 279 7.16 -12.08 0.38
CA ILE A 279 8.02 -12.42 1.51
C ILE A 279 7.56 -13.74 2.12
N VAL A 280 8.42 -14.76 2.10
CA VAL A 280 8.12 -16.11 2.58
C VAL A 280 9.30 -16.64 3.39
N LEU A 281 9.02 -17.23 4.55
CA LEU A 281 10.03 -17.90 5.38
C LEU A 281 10.62 -19.14 4.68
N SER A 282 11.86 -19.47 5.00
CA SER A 282 12.51 -20.68 4.52
C SER A 282 11.80 -21.94 4.99
N ASN A 283 11.91 -22.99 4.17
CA ASN A 283 11.37 -24.31 4.52
C ASN A 283 11.96 -24.84 5.84
N ASN A 284 13.23 -24.54 6.14
CA ASN A 284 13.87 -24.93 7.39
C ASN A 284 13.15 -24.33 8.61
N THR A 285 12.85 -23.04 8.57
CA THR A 285 12.13 -22.36 9.66
C THR A 285 10.68 -22.83 9.74
N MET A 286 10.00 -23.01 8.61
CA MET A 286 8.65 -23.56 8.60
C MET A 286 8.57 -24.97 9.18
N ASN A 287 9.54 -25.84 8.88
CA ASN A 287 9.60 -27.19 9.46
C ASN A 287 9.79 -27.14 10.98
N LYS A 288 10.65 -26.24 11.49
CA LYS A 288 10.83 -26.05 12.93
C LYS A 288 9.55 -25.56 13.62
N ILE A 289 8.83 -24.63 13.00
CA ILE A 289 7.53 -24.16 13.49
C ILE A 289 6.52 -25.30 13.51
N ASP A 290 6.51 -26.16 12.48
CA ASP A 290 5.60 -27.31 12.41
C ASP A 290 5.85 -28.31 13.53
N GLU A 291 7.11 -28.65 13.79
CA GLU A 291 7.46 -29.51 14.93
C GLU A 291 7.08 -28.87 16.27
N ALA A 292 7.26 -27.54 16.41
CA ALA A 292 6.88 -26.84 17.62
C ALA A 292 5.36 -26.83 17.84
N LEU A 293 4.56 -26.66 16.77
CA LEU A 293 3.10 -26.67 16.82
C LEU A 293 2.53 -28.02 17.25
N LYS A 294 3.16 -29.15 16.88
CA LYS A 294 2.74 -30.50 17.33
C LYS A 294 2.80 -30.68 18.84
N ASN A 295 3.58 -29.86 19.55
CA ASN A 295 3.65 -29.91 21.01
C ASN A 295 2.53 -29.09 21.69
N ILE A 296 1.70 -28.39 20.90
CA ILE A 296 0.61 -27.53 21.37
C ILE A 296 -0.76 -28.10 20.96
N PHE A 297 -0.86 -28.66 19.75
CA PHE A 297 -2.07 -29.22 19.14
C PHE A 297 -1.86 -30.67 18.73
#